data_AF-A0A8X7T2H1-F1
#
_entry.id   AF-A0A8X7T2H1-F1
#
_cell.length_a   1.000
_cell.length_b   1.000
_cell.length_c   1.000
_cell.angle_alpha   90.00
_cell.angle_beta   90.00
_cell.angle_gamma   90.00
#
_symmetry.space_group_name_H-M   'P 1'
#
loop_
_entity.id
_entity.type
_entity.pdbx_description
1 polymer ?
#
loop_
_entity_poly.entity_id
_entity_poly.type
_entity_poly.pdbx_seq_one_letter_code
_entity_poly.pdbx_strand_id
1 'polypeptide(L)'
;MFRINNSEYLEGDQIASKPDEFKVVDYELSRSEQCLRLSYAYQRMLIHVLVPRTPVTEGAAVPFETLFFDTITKTWGDPQRTNWRRRGRPQSKDQPAEVHRLEEELDRKAKALLPAVIKEHHSKGSQLFVKLDTDPTTGETCIGIFGETFRDIVHAALPFLPATMCPNVPRITLAGIDTYVSCWMLDHILLVDVTIPPATVPSRALLKTFLIPTNGIMAADHAATLADPLREAEILSGLPPHPNVMPAPLALITVANHEINTDIVRSNGDRLVGMILPFFSGGNATYIQHFLSVETELRYCFEFVSGLHHIYSHGFVMDDISRKNAVLSAPPPKDRMIIIDLEPLKVYCNPDGDPPPEISGHWIASMQGGQLHYTHSEVRTNKEETIRAELAAMPEAMERLGVFNVGCVLSQLLQCSVEFPWMERCNYDEIHIAGPRLHAHTPAEKELRIPSAVKDLVRRCCAYNPRDRPLLKEIVEVLKQWA
;
A
#
# COMPACT_ATOMS: atom_id res chain seq x y z
N MET A 1 28.06 -14.86 -0.82
CA MET A 1 27.66 -14.16 -2.05
C MET A 1 26.48 -13.28 -1.70
N PHE A 2 26.73 -11.99 -1.44
CA PHE A 2 25.70 -10.99 -1.18
C PHE A 2 24.84 -10.86 -2.42
N ARG A 3 23.73 -11.59 -2.46
CA ARG A 3 22.60 -11.22 -3.31
C ARG A 3 21.61 -10.54 -2.38
N ILE A 4 21.56 -9.21 -2.40
CA ILE A 4 20.27 -8.53 -2.24
C ILE A 4 19.49 -8.89 -3.50
N ASN A 5 19.01 -10.13 -3.54
CA ASN A 5 18.27 -10.67 -4.68
C ASN A 5 16.83 -10.17 -4.54
N ASN A 6 16.61 -8.91 -4.87
CA ASN A 6 15.26 -8.41 -5.16
C ASN A 6 14.68 -9.06 -6.47
N SER A 7 15.25 -10.18 -6.92
CA SER A 7 15.02 -10.81 -8.23
C SER A 7 14.20 -12.10 -8.19
N GLU A 8 13.82 -12.58 -7.01
CA GLU A 8 12.86 -13.70 -6.86
C GLU A 8 11.66 -13.25 -6.03
N TYR A 9 10.85 -12.36 -6.60
CA TYR A 9 9.67 -11.76 -5.96
C TYR A 9 8.54 -12.76 -5.62
N LEU A 10 8.76 -14.07 -5.76
CA LEU A 10 7.77 -15.10 -5.42
C LEU A 10 8.32 -16.35 -4.70
N GLU A 11 9.63 -16.65 -4.70
CA GLU A 11 10.12 -17.90 -4.08
C GLU A 11 11.18 -17.68 -2.97
N GLY A 12 12.15 -16.78 -3.14
CA GLY A 12 13.18 -16.52 -2.12
C GLY A 12 12.74 -15.61 -0.97
N ASP A 13 11.92 -14.59 -1.26
CA ASP A 13 11.52 -13.58 -0.26
C ASP A 13 10.43 -14.05 0.70
N GLN A 14 9.73 -15.14 0.37
CA GLN A 14 8.67 -15.72 1.22
C GLN A 14 9.18 -16.75 2.23
N ILE A 15 10.49 -17.03 2.27
CA ILE A 15 11.04 -17.98 3.24
C ILE A 15 11.38 -17.26 4.53
N ALA A 16 10.80 -17.67 5.65
CA ALA A 16 11.17 -17.18 6.97
C ALA A 16 12.60 -17.62 7.31
N SER A 17 13.41 -16.73 7.89
CA SER A 17 14.69 -17.15 8.46
C SER A 17 14.48 -17.91 9.76
N LYS A 18 15.48 -18.68 10.18
CA LYS A 18 15.48 -19.23 11.53
C LYS A 18 15.56 -18.08 12.55
N PRO A 19 15.02 -18.25 13.78
CA PRO A 19 15.02 -17.19 14.78
C PRO A 19 16.41 -16.61 15.08
N ASP A 20 17.46 -17.42 15.08
CA ASP A 20 18.83 -16.98 15.39
C ASP A 20 19.62 -16.52 14.16
N GLU A 21 18.97 -16.40 13.00
CA GLU A 21 19.57 -15.92 11.76
C GLU A 21 18.98 -14.56 11.38
N PHE A 22 19.85 -13.56 11.21
CA PHE A 22 19.46 -12.26 10.69
C PHE A 22 19.03 -12.36 9.23
N LYS A 23 17.83 -11.89 8.93
CA LYS A 23 17.35 -11.70 7.55
C LYS A 23 17.08 -10.24 7.30
N VAL A 24 17.63 -9.68 6.22
CA VAL A 24 17.25 -8.34 5.75
C VAL A 24 15.83 -8.43 5.20
N VAL A 25 14.94 -7.60 5.74
CA VAL A 25 13.53 -7.51 5.35
C VAL A 25 13.28 -6.27 4.49
N ASP A 26 13.99 -5.19 4.79
CA ASP A 26 13.85 -3.94 4.06
C ASP A 26 15.10 -3.07 4.10
N TYR A 27 15.23 -2.18 3.10
CA TYR A 27 16.39 -1.30 2.96
C TYR A 27 16.01 0.01 2.25
N GLU A 28 16.02 1.11 2.99
CA GLU A 28 15.51 2.41 2.53
C GLU A 28 16.46 3.59 2.79
N LEU A 29 16.41 4.62 1.95
CA LEU A 29 17.22 5.85 2.02
C LEU A 29 16.34 7.10 1.87
N SER A 30 16.57 8.10 2.72
CA SER A 30 16.05 9.46 2.57
C SER A 30 17.18 10.47 2.44
N ARG A 31 17.15 11.28 1.38
CA ARG A 31 18.11 12.38 1.19
C ARG A 31 17.73 13.63 1.95
N SER A 32 16.43 13.91 2.08
CA SER A 32 15.95 15.06 2.85
C SER A 32 16.28 14.92 4.32
N GLU A 33 16.09 13.72 4.87
CA GLU A 33 16.39 13.42 6.27
C GLU A 33 17.85 13.00 6.49
N GLN A 34 18.61 12.88 5.41
CA GLN A 34 19.99 12.42 5.42
C GLN A 34 20.16 11.13 6.23
N CYS A 35 19.26 10.18 6.06
CA CYS A 35 19.21 8.95 6.86
C CYS A 35 18.94 7.75 5.97
N LEU A 36 19.45 6.61 6.40
CA LEU A 36 19.20 5.31 5.80
C LEU A 36 18.66 4.37 6.88
N ARG A 37 17.76 3.46 6.50
CA ARG A 37 17.21 2.46 7.39
C ARG A 37 17.37 1.07 6.80
N LEU A 38 17.96 0.18 7.58
CA LEU A 38 18.12 -1.24 7.26
C LEU A 38 17.31 -2.06 8.27
N SER A 39 16.31 -2.79 7.78
CA SER A 39 15.38 -3.54 8.63
C SER A 39 15.71 -5.03 8.63
N TYR A 40 15.85 -5.62 9.81
CA TYR A 40 16.14 -7.04 10.00
C TYR A 40 15.00 -7.78 10.68
N ALA A 41 14.67 -8.99 10.21
CA ALA A 41 14.03 -10.00 11.04
C ALA A 41 15.12 -10.76 11.82
N TYR A 42 15.03 -10.75 13.15
CA TYR A 42 15.94 -11.48 14.03
C TYR A 42 15.26 -11.74 15.37
N GLN A 43 15.41 -12.96 15.89
CA GLN A 43 14.80 -13.42 17.15
C GLN A 43 13.31 -13.06 17.27
N ARG A 44 12.57 -13.25 16.17
CA ARG A 44 11.12 -12.97 16.08
C ARG A 44 10.74 -11.49 16.26
N MET A 45 11.70 -10.57 16.15
CA MET A 45 11.49 -9.12 16.15
C MET A 45 11.76 -8.55 14.76
N LEU A 46 11.22 -7.36 14.50
CA LEU A 46 11.64 -6.52 13.38
C LEU A 46 12.51 -5.38 13.93
N ILE A 47 13.76 -5.30 13.50
CA ILE A 47 14.73 -4.33 14.01
C ILE A 47 15.11 -3.37 12.89
N HIS A 48 14.74 -2.12 13.05
CA HIS A 48 15.04 -1.02 12.15
C HIS A 48 16.34 -0.34 12.58
N VAL A 49 17.43 -0.54 11.83
CA VAL A 49 18.73 0.09 12.06
C VAL A 49 18.81 1.39 11.28
N LEU A 50 18.76 2.51 11.99
CA LEU A 50 18.94 3.85 11.43
C LEU A 50 20.43 4.18 11.30
N VAL A 51 20.83 4.69 10.15
CA VAL A 51 22.18 5.14 9.82
C VAL A 51 22.09 6.60 9.36
N PRO A 52 22.02 7.56 10.30
CA PRO A 52 21.92 8.97 9.99
C PRO A 52 23.28 9.51 9.52
N ARG A 53 23.27 10.47 8.61
CA ARG A 53 24.47 11.20 8.20
C ARG A 53 24.85 12.19 9.30
N THR A 54 25.99 11.97 9.95
CA THR A 54 26.52 12.88 10.97
C THR A 54 27.29 14.04 10.32
N PRO A 55 27.06 15.31 10.73
CA PRO A 55 27.87 16.44 10.25
C PRO A 55 29.36 16.27 10.57
N VAL A 56 30.23 16.55 9.60
CA VAL A 56 31.69 16.46 9.77
C VAL A 56 32.23 17.83 10.16
N THR A 57 32.97 17.89 11.27
CA THR A 57 33.72 19.09 11.66
C THR A 57 35.07 19.11 10.93
N GLU A 58 35.53 20.30 10.55
CA GLU A 58 36.80 20.47 9.82
C GLU A 58 37.98 19.85 10.61
N GLY A 59 38.76 19.00 9.94
CA GLY A 59 39.92 18.31 10.52
C GLY A 59 39.63 17.04 11.31
N ALA A 60 38.36 16.70 11.56
CA ALA A 60 37.98 15.45 12.23
C ALA A 60 37.94 14.26 11.25
N ALA A 61 38.11 13.04 11.79
CA ALA A 61 37.88 11.82 11.02
C ALA A 61 36.40 11.74 10.59
N VAL A 62 36.15 11.33 9.34
CA VAL A 62 34.79 11.17 8.83
C VAL A 62 34.15 9.93 9.48
N PRO A 63 33.01 10.07 10.20
CA PRO A 63 32.31 8.94 10.77
C PRO A 63 31.89 7.91 9.73
N PHE A 64 31.78 6.64 10.14
CA PHE A 64 31.41 5.55 9.21
C PHE A 64 30.06 5.81 8.56
N GLU A 65 29.05 6.22 9.33
CA GLU A 65 27.70 6.50 8.87
C GLU A 65 27.67 7.63 7.82
N THR A 66 28.54 8.64 7.97
CA THR A 66 28.65 9.75 7.01
C THR A 66 29.35 9.32 5.73
N LEU A 67 30.47 8.59 5.85
CA LEU A 67 31.16 8.01 4.70
C LEU A 67 30.22 7.09 3.90
N PHE A 68 29.50 6.23 4.62
CA PHE A 68 28.53 5.31 4.07
C PHE A 68 27.42 6.03 3.30
N PHE A 69 26.75 6.98 3.96
CA PHE A 69 25.64 7.74 3.38
C PHE A 69 26.07 8.53 2.13
N ASP A 70 27.18 9.27 2.21
CA ASP A 70 27.66 10.12 1.11
C ASP A 70 28.10 9.28 -0.10
N THR A 71 28.57 8.06 0.14
CA THR A 71 28.98 7.13 -0.91
C THR A 71 27.78 6.47 -1.56
N ILE A 72 26.89 5.90 -0.75
CA ILE A 72 25.78 5.12 -1.28
C ILE A 72 24.78 6.01 -2.02
N THR A 73 24.50 7.21 -1.52
CA THR A 73 23.50 8.14 -2.08
C THR A 73 23.72 8.46 -3.55
N LYS A 74 24.98 8.43 -4.02
CA LYS A 74 25.36 8.64 -5.43
C LYS A 74 24.88 7.52 -6.36
N THR A 75 24.60 6.35 -5.81
CA THR A 75 24.13 5.17 -6.56
C THR A 75 22.62 4.93 -6.45
N TRP A 76 21.90 5.80 -5.75
CA TRP A 76 20.46 5.66 -5.51
C TRP A 76 19.63 6.50 -6.48
N GLY A 77 19.46 6.02 -7.71
CA GLY A 77 18.53 6.60 -8.69
C GLY A 77 18.64 8.13 -8.90
N ASP A 78 17.53 8.76 -9.32
CA ASP A 78 17.45 10.20 -9.60
C ASP A 78 17.76 11.07 -8.35
N PRO A 79 18.79 11.95 -8.37
CA PRO A 79 19.19 12.80 -7.26
C PRO A 79 18.12 13.80 -6.82
N GLN A 80 17.19 14.19 -7.69
CA GLN A 80 16.15 15.18 -7.37
C GLN A 80 15.07 14.64 -6.45
N ARG A 81 14.94 13.32 -6.34
CA ARG A 81 13.98 12.68 -5.45
C ARG A 81 14.59 12.56 -4.06
N THR A 82 13.99 13.24 -3.08
CA THR A 82 14.54 13.42 -1.75
C THR A 82 13.88 12.58 -0.65
N ASN A 83 12.63 12.16 -0.84
CA ASN A 83 11.86 11.34 0.10
C ASN A 83 12.45 9.93 0.29
N TRP A 84 11.98 9.23 1.32
CA TRP A 84 12.30 7.82 1.56
C TRP A 84 12.05 6.96 0.33
N ARG A 85 13.03 6.11 0.03
CA ARG A 85 13.01 5.20 -1.10
C ARG A 85 13.54 3.87 -0.66
N ARG A 86 12.95 2.81 -1.17
CA ARG A 86 13.50 1.46 -1.08
C ARG A 86 14.62 1.25 -2.09
N ARG A 87 15.64 0.47 -1.72
CA ARG A 87 16.73 0.06 -2.62
C ARG A 87 16.12 -0.77 -3.75
N GLY A 88 16.03 -0.18 -4.94
CA GLY A 88 15.63 -0.89 -6.16
C GLY A 88 16.62 -2.03 -6.50
N ARG A 89 16.28 -2.89 -7.47
CA ARG A 89 17.17 -3.97 -7.93
C ARG A 89 18.55 -3.39 -8.29
N PRO A 90 19.63 -3.74 -7.56
CA PRO A 90 20.96 -3.50 -8.08
C PRO A 90 21.10 -4.38 -9.31
N GLN A 91 21.34 -3.82 -10.49
CA GLN A 91 21.88 -4.63 -11.59
C GLN A 91 23.27 -5.05 -11.11
N SER A 92 23.38 -6.27 -10.58
CA SER A 92 24.55 -6.79 -9.85
C SER A 92 25.90 -6.67 -10.58
N LYS A 93 25.91 -6.26 -11.85
CA LYS A 93 27.11 -6.07 -12.67
C LYS A 93 27.63 -4.63 -12.68
N ASP A 94 26.86 -3.63 -12.22
CA ASP A 94 27.21 -2.21 -12.33
C ASP A 94 27.37 -1.49 -10.97
N GLN A 95 27.26 -2.21 -9.84
CA GLN A 95 27.43 -1.59 -8.53
C GLN A 95 28.92 -1.32 -8.25
N PRO A 96 29.32 -0.08 -7.92
CA PRO A 96 30.70 0.23 -7.61
C PRO A 96 31.22 -0.63 -6.44
N ALA A 97 32.43 -1.18 -6.58
CA ALA A 97 33.01 -2.08 -5.58
C ALA A 97 33.10 -1.45 -4.17
N GLU A 98 33.31 -0.13 -4.11
CA GLU A 98 33.33 0.62 -2.86
C GLU A 98 31.98 0.60 -2.14
N VAL A 99 30.88 0.76 -2.88
CA VAL A 99 29.53 0.71 -2.32
C VAL A 99 29.22 -0.68 -1.78
N HIS A 100 29.58 -1.71 -2.55
CA HIS A 100 29.40 -3.09 -2.12
C HIS A 100 30.14 -3.37 -0.81
N ARG A 101 31.44 -3.01 -0.74
CA ARG A 101 32.25 -3.16 0.47
C ARG A 101 31.62 -2.47 1.68
N LEU A 102 31.10 -1.26 1.49
CA LEU A 102 30.48 -0.46 2.54
C LEU A 102 29.14 -1.06 3.01
N GLU A 103 28.31 -1.59 2.11
CA GLU A 103 27.08 -2.31 2.45
C GLU A 103 27.39 -3.60 3.24
N GLU A 104 28.41 -4.37 2.82
CA GLU A 104 28.88 -5.55 3.56
C GLU A 104 29.43 -5.18 4.94
N GLU A 105 30.13 -4.05 5.04
CA GLU A 105 30.65 -3.55 6.31
C GLU A 105 29.54 -3.11 7.27
N LEU A 106 28.51 -2.40 6.77
CA LEU A 106 27.33 -2.04 7.55
C LEU A 106 26.63 -3.28 8.10
N ASP A 107 26.36 -4.26 7.23
CA ASP A 107 25.68 -5.50 7.61
C ASP A 107 26.46 -6.27 8.69
N ARG A 108 27.78 -6.39 8.51
CA ARG A 108 28.67 -7.04 9.47
C ARG A 108 28.69 -6.29 10.82
N LYS A 109 28.81 -4.96 10.82
CA LYS A 109 28.82 -4.14 12.04
C LYS A 109 27.49 -4.26 12.78
N ALA A 110 26.37 -4.13 12.06
CA ALA A 110 25.04 -4.25 12.64
C ALA A 110 24.82 -5.60 13.31
N LYS A 111 25.10 -6.71 12.59
CA LYS A 111 24.93 -8.07 13.12
C LYS A 111 25.84 -8.38 14.31
N ALA A 112 27.02 -7.76 14.39
CA ALA A 112 27.92 -7.92 15.53
C ALA A 112 27.44 -7.17 16.78
N LEU A 113 26.86 -5.98 16.61
CA LEU A 113 26.47 -5.10 17.72
C LEU A 113 25.06 -5.37 18.24
N LEU A 114 24.11 -5.70 17.35
CA LEU A 114 22.69 -5.88 17.67
C LEU A 114 22.42 -6.89 18.81
N PRO A 115 22.99 -8.11 18.84
CA PRO A 115 22.63 -9.12 19.85
C PRO A 115 22.86 -8.66 21.30
N ALA A 116 23.92 -7.86 21.54
CA ALA A 116 24.21 -7.34 22.86
C ALA A 116 23.19 -6.28 23.29
N VAL A 117 22.78 -5.43 22.35
CA VAL A 117 21.87 -4.31 22.58
C VAL A 117 20.44 -4.78 22.83
N ILE A 118 19.95 -5.73 22.03
CA ILE A 118 18.53 -6.12 22.07
C ILE A 118 18.18 -7.17 23.14
N LYS A 119 19.18 -7.70 23.86
CA LYS A 119 18.99 -8.80 24.83
C LYS A 119 17.94 -8.48 25.90
N GLU A 120 17.88 -7.23 26.34
CA GLU A 120 16.94 -6.76 27.38
C GLU A 120 15.57 -6.37 26.80
N HIS A 121 15.45 -6.25 25.47
CA HIS A 121 14.26 -5.82 24.75
C HIS A 121 13.59 -6.95 23.96
N HIS A 122 14.04 -8.18 24.17
CA HIS A 122 13.55 -9.35 23.45
C HIS A 122 12.09 -9.65 23.82
N SER A 123 11.18 -9.17 22.98
CA SER A 123 9.75 -9.42 23.04
C SER A 123 9.28 -9.91 21.68
N LYS A 124 8.65 -11.08 21.66
CA LYS A 124 8.17 -11.72 20.43
C LYS A 124 7.23 -10.77 19.68
N GLY A 125 7.50 -10.57 18.38
CA GLY A 125 6.72 -9.70 17.51
C GLY A 125 6.91 -8.20 17.76
N SER A 126 7.83 -7.79 18.62
CA SER A 126 8.12 -6.37 18.80
C SER A 126 8.83 -5.78 17.58
N GLN A 127 8.62 -4.48 17.37
CA GLN A 127 9.34 -3.70 16.39
C GLN A 127 10.20 -2.67 17.10
N LEU A 128 11.50 -2.63 16.79
CA LEU A 128 12.49 -1.82 17.50
C LEU A 128 13.19 -0.89 16.52
N PHE A 129 13.29 0.39 16.87
CA PHE A 129 14.25 1.28 16.25
C PHE A 129 15.55 1.29 17.05
N VAL A 130 16.66 1.13 16.34
CA VAL A 130 17.99 1.32 16.87
C VAL A 130 18.74 2.29 15.97
N LYS A 131 19.73 2.98 16.53
CA LYS A 131 20.55 3.93 15.81
C LYS A 131 21.98 3.46 15.81
N LEU A 132 22.61 3.46 14.64
CA LEU A 132 24.03 3.27 14.45
C LEU A 132 24.71 4.63 14.36
N ASP A 133 25.70 4.86 15.20
CA ASP A 133 26.52 6.07 15.19
C ASP A 133 27.97 5.76 15.54
N THR A 134 28.86 6.71 15.26
CA THR A 134 30.26 6.65 15.67
C THR A 134 30.44 7.41 16.98
N ASP A 135 30.99 6.75 18.00
CA ASP A 135 31.36 7.39 19.26
C ASP A 135 32.44 8.46 18.97
N PRO A 136 32.20 9.73 19.31
CA PRO A 136 33.13 10.82 18.98
C PRO A 136 34.43 10.77 19.80
N THR A 137 34.46 10.03 20.90
CA THR A 137 35.59 9.88 21.82
C THR A 137 36.49 8.72 21.39
N THR A 138 35.90 7.57 21.05
CA THR A 138 36.65 6.36 20.70
C THR A 138 36.83 6.19 19.19
N GLY A 139 35.99 6.83 18.38
CA GLY A 139 35.91 6.61 16.93
C GLY A 139 35.31 5.26 16.54
N GLU A 140 34.80 4.49 17.51
CA GLU A 140 34.19 3.18 17.26
C GLU A 140 32.71 3.32 16.88
N THR A 141 32.24 2.45 16.00
CA THR A 141 30.82 2.36 15.67
C THR A 141 30.07 1.64 16.80
N CYS A 142 29.01 2.25 17.30
CA CYS A 142 28.10 1.68 18.30
C CYS A 142 26.66 1.62 17.78
N ILE A 143 25.81 0.88 18.50
CA ILE A 143 24.35 0.87 18.27
C ILE A 143 23.65 1.14 19.59
N GLY A 144 22.76 2.12 19.60
CA GLY A 144 21.88 2.44 20.72
C GLY A 144 20.41 2.15 20.41
N ILE A 145 19.62 1.82 21.44
CA ILE A 145 18.17 1.65 21.29
C ILE A 145 17.54 3.04 21.23
N PHE A 146 16.73 3.25 20.20
CA PHE A 146 15.95 4.46 20.04
C PHE A 146 14.56 4.31 20.69
N GLY A 147 13.91 3.15 20.51
CA GLY A 147 12.65 2.82 21.19
C GLY A 147 11.88 1.68 20.51
N GLU A 148 10.90 1.11 21.20
CA GLU A 148 9.91 0.18 20.64
C GLU A 148 8.83 0.97 19.89
N THR A 149 8.58 0.60 18.63
CA THR A 149 7.74 1.37 17.71
C THR A 149 6.36 1.66 18.28
N PHE A 150 5.67 0.65 18.81
CA PHE A 150 4.27 0.74 19.19
C PHE A 150 4.05 1.14 20.65
N ARG A 151 5.04 0.94 21.51
CA ARG A 151 4.96 1.24 22.95
C ARG A 151 5.64 2.55 23.34
N ASP A 152 6.77 2.88 22.72
CA ASP A 152 7.58 4.03 23.12
C ASP A 152 7.42 5.20 22.14
N ILE A 153 7.28 4.91 20.84
CA ILE A 153 7.32 5.95 19.80
C ILE A 153 5.92 6.46 19.44
N VAL A 154 5.00 5.56 19.09
CA VAL A 154 3.71 5.95 18.50
C VAL A 154 2.50 5.74 19.43
N HIS A 155 2.71 5.16 20.62
CA HIS A 155 1.64 4.68 21.51
C HIS A 155 0.53 5.70 21.76
N ALA A 156 0.92 6.94 22.12
CA ALA A 156 -0.01 8.01 22.42
C ALA A 156 -0.93 8.38 21.24
N ALA A 157 -0.43 8.19 20.02
CA ALA A 157 -1.13 8.53 18.79
C ALA A 157 -1.95 7.36 18.24
N LEU A 158 -1.71 6.12 18.69
CA LEU A 158 -2.48 4.95 18.27
C LEU A 158 -3.97 5.11 18.60
N PRO A 159 -4.87 4.77 17.67
CA PRO A 159 -6.30 4.93 17.90
C PRO A 159 -6.80 3.92 18.93
N PHE A 160 -7.73 4.36 19.76
CA PHE A 160 -8.41 3.50 20.71
C PHE A 160 -9.36 2.54 19.99
N LEU A 161 -9.39 1.27 20.42
CA LEU A 161 -10.25 0.23 19.85
C LEU A 161 -11.33 -0.21 20.86
N PRO A 162 -12.55 0.36 20.83
CA PRO A 162 -13.65 -0.02 21.70
C PRO A 162 -14.02 -1.50 21.55
N ALA A 163 -14.40 -2.19 22.63
CA ALA A 163 -14.75 -3.62 22.61
C ALA A 163 -15.91 -3.96 21.64
N THR A 164 -16.80 -3.00 21.36
CA THR A 164 -17.94 -3.14 20.44
C THR A 164 -17.54 -3.10 18.97
N MET A 165 -16.32 -2.69 18.67
CA MET A 165 -15.81 -2.51 17.33
C MET A 165 -15.22 -3.82 16.79
N CYS A 166 -15.59 -4.17 15.55
CA CYS A 166 -15.24 -5.44 14.89
C CYS A 166 -15.47 -6.66 15.81
N PRO A 167 -16.68 -6.86 16.36
CA PRO A 167 -16.93 -7.78 17.47
C PRO A 167 -16.65 -9.25 17.16
N ASN A 168 -16.63 -9.62 15.87
CA ASN A 168 -16.37 -10.99 15.41
C ASN A 168 -14.91 -11.24 15.00
N VAL A 169 -14.04 -10.22 15.09
CA VAL A 169 -12.62 -10.33 14.75
C VAL A 169 -11.83 -10.51 16.05
N PRO A 170 -11.01 -11.58 16.19
CA PRO A 170 -10.25 -11.80 17.40
C PRO A 170 -9.19 -10.71 17.59
N ARG A 171 -8.93 -10.36 18.85
CA ARG A 171 -7.87 -9.42 19.23
C ARG A 171 -6.67 -10.19 19.75
N ILE A 172 -5.50 -9.92 19.18
CA ILE A 172 -4.23 -10.50 19.60
C ILE A 172 -3.22 -9.39 19.91
N THR A 173 -2.16 -9.72 20.63
CA THR A 173 -1.03 -8.82 20.79
C THR A 173 0.06 -9.14 19.75
N LEU A 174 1.08 -8.29 19.67
CA LEU A 174 2.27 -8.54 18.86
C LEU A 174 2.93 -9.91 19.13
N ALA A 175 2.76 -10.49 20.32
CA ALA A 175 3.27 -11.83 20.64
C ALA A 175 2.64 -12.96 19.78
N GLY A 176 1.53 -12.68 19.08
CA GLY A 176 0.98 -13.57 18.07
C GLY A 176 1.88 -13.73 16.84
N ILE A 177 2.74 -12.74 16.54
CA ILE A 177 3.67 -12.77 15.40
C ILE A 177 4.84 -13.69 15.73
N ASP A 178 4.95 -14.80 15.02
CA ASP A 178 6.04 -15.77 15.16
C ASP A 178 7.29 -15.35 14.41
N THR A 179 7.16 -14.80 13.20
CA THR A 179 8.32 -14.39 12.39
C THR A 179 7.92 -13.32 11.37
N TYR A 180 8.80 -12.34 11.17
CA TYR A 180 8.74 -11.40 10.06
C TYR A 180 9.47 -11.99 8.85
N VAL A 181 8.81 -12.00 7.70
CA VAL A 181 9.33 -12.67 6.52
C VAL A 181 9.82 -11.66 5.49
N SER A 182 9.02 -10.66 5.16
CA SER A 182 9.28 -9.71 4.07
C SER A 182 8.46 -8.43 4.26
N CYS A 183 8.90 -7.32 3.67
CA CYS A 183 8.16 -6.05 3.59
C CYS A 183 7.78 -5.79 2.12
N TRP A 184 6.50 -5.54 1.83
CA TRP A 184 5.99 -5.50 0.45
C TRP A 184 5.67 -4.09 -0.03
N MET A 185 5.10 -3.25 0.82
CA MET A 185 4.82 -1.84 0.51
C MET A 185 5.09 -0.99 1.75
N LEU A 186 5.93 0.04 1.59
CA LEU A 186 6.15 1.14 2.55
C LEU A 186 6.09 0.75 4.04
N ASP A 187 6.94 -0.12 4.60
CA ASP A 187 7.01 -0.47 6.05
C ASP A 187 5.79 -0.97 6.81
N HIS A 188 4.59 -0.73 6.32
CA HIS A 188 3.34 -0.94 7.03
C HIS A 188 2.62 -2.18 6.51
N ILE A 189 3.09 -2.80 5.43
CA ILE A 189 2.59 -4.10 4.94
C ILE A 189 3.73 -5.13 4.98
N LEU A 190 3.63 -6.02 5.97
CA LEU A 190 4.63 -7.03 6.29
C LEU A 190 4.06 -8.43 6.08
N LEU A 191 4.80 -9.30 5.40
CA LEU A 191 4.51 -10.74 5.35
C LEU A 191 5.01 -11.38 6.65
N VAL A 192 4.13 -12.10 7.35
CA VAL A 192 4.41 -12.65 8.68
C VAL A 192 3.91 -14.09 8.81
N ASP A 193 4.57 -14.85 9.66
CA ASP A 193 3.98 -16.06 10.25
C ASP A 193 3.34 -15.69 11.59
N VAL A 194 2.08 -16.04 11.78
CA VAL A 194 1.27 -15.61 12.93
C VAL A 194 0.42 -16.76 13.47
N THR A 195 0.35 -16.86 14.79
CA THR A 195 -0.55 -17.77 15.49
C THR A 195 -1.77 -17.00 16.02
N ILE A 196 -2.94 -17.31 15.46
CA ILE A 196 -4.22 -16.70 15.86
C ILE A 196 -5.05 -17.76 16.59
N PRO A 197 -5.42 -17.55 17.87
CA PRO A 197 -6.28 -18.49 18.60
C PRO A 197 -7.60 -18.75 17.86
N PRO A 198 -8.10 -20.00 17.85
CA PRO A 198 -7.65 -21.16 18.63
C PRO A 198 -6.52 -21.98 17.97
N ALA A 199 -5.96 -21.53 16.84
CA ALA A 199 -4.87 -22.26 16.21
C ALA A 199 -3.64 -22.32 17.13
N THR A 200 -2.91 -23.44 17.06
CA THR A 200 -1.68 -23.67 17.83
C THR A 200 -0.44 -23.68 16.94
N VAL A 201 -0.62 -23.59 15.63
CA VAL A 201 0.44 -23.60 14.62
C VAL A 201 0.41 -22.26 13.88
N PRO A 202 1.58 -21.64 13.62
CA PRO A 202 1.64 -20.41 12.85
C PRO A 202 1.14 -20.61 11.42
N SER A 203 0.51 -19.58 10.88
CA SER A 203 0.05 -19.53 9.49
C SER A 203 0.58 -18.28 8.81
N ARG A 204 0.75 -18.34 7.49
CA ARG A 204 1.23 -17.23 6.69
C ARG A 204 0.12 -16.19 6.48
N ALA A 205 0.40 -14.94 6.83
CA ALA A 205 -0.54 -13.83 6.70
C ALA A 205 0.17 -12.50 6.39
N LEU A 206 -0.62 -11.47 6.13
CA LEU A 206 -0.15 -10.10 5.99
C LEU A 206 -0.46 -9.35 7.29
N LEU A 207 0.53 -8.65 7.84
CA LEU A 207 0.35 -7.64 8.86
C LEU A 207 0.29 -6.28 8.16
N LYS A 208 -0.88 -5.63 8.21
CA LYS A 208 -1.06 -4.24 7.80
C LYS A 208 -1.12 -3.35 9.05
N THR A 209 -0.17 -2.45 9.22
CA THR A 209 -0.17 -1.42 10.27
C THR A 209 -0.48 -0.07 9.66
N PHE A 210 -0.54 0.97 10.49
CA PHE A 210 -0.40 2.34 10.01
C PHE A 210 1.03 2.59 9.50
N LEU A 211 1.22 3.68 8.77
CA LEU A 211 2.53 4.14 8.32
C LEU A 211 3.40 4.51 9.53
N ILE A 212 4.33 3.63 9.89
CA ILE A 212 5.27 3.90 10.98
C ILE A 212 6.26 5.00 10.57
N PRO A 213 6.73 5.84 11.50
CA PRO A 213 7.74 6.84 11.19
C PRO A 213 9.03 6.21 10.64
N THR A 214 9.44 6.61 9.44
CA THR A 214 10.56 5.95 8.76
C THR A 214 11.91 6.18 9.46
N ASN A 215 12.06 7.27 10.22
CA ASN A 215 13.23 7.60 11.05
C ASN A 215 13.00 7.40 12.56
N GLY A 216 11.88 6.79 12.96
CA GLY A 216 11.49 6.66 14.37
C GLY A 216 10.94 7.93 15.02
N ILE A 217 10.80 9.05 14.30
CA ILE A 217 10.31 10.33 14.84
C ILE A 217 8.93 10.66 14.28
N MET A 218 7.93 10.77 15.15
CA MET A 218 6.57 11.17 14.78
C MET A 218 6.53 12.60 14.21
N ALA A 219 6.06 12.77 12.98
CA ALA A 219 5.68 14.08 12.44
C ALA A 219 4.17 14.31 12.54
N ALA A 220 3.73 15.57 12.42
CA ALA A 220 2.33 15.97 12.66
C ALA A 220 1.33 15.32 11.71
N ASP A 221 1.76 15.03 10.48
CA ASP A 221 1.00 14.34 9.45
C ASP A 221 0.75 12.86 9.76
N HIS A 222 1.68 12.18 10.46
CA HIS A 222 1.55 10.78 10.84
C HIS A 222 0.30 10.56 11.69
N ALA A 223 0.06 11.42 12.68
CA ALA A 223 -1.12 11.31 13.55
C ALA A 223 -2.45 11.33 12.78
N ALA A 224 -2.50 12.02 11.64
CA ALA A 224 -3.70 12.16 10.82
C ALA A 224 -4.00 10.94 9.93
N THR A 225 -3.06 9.99 9.81
CA THR A 225 -3.20 8.74 9.04
C THR A 225 -3.35 7.50 9.92
N LEU A 226 -3.07 7.61 11.22
CA LEU A 226 -3.21 6.48 12.17
C LEU A 226 -4.64 5.94 12.30
N ALA A 227 -5.64 6.73 11.93
CA ALA A 227 -7.05 6.31 11.95
C ALA A 227 -7.47 5.49 10.71
N ASP A 228 -6.67 5.48 9.65
CA ASP A 228 -7.06 4.88 8.37
C ASP A 228 -7.17 3.35 8.44
N PRO A 229 -6.22 2.61 9.06
CA PRO A 229 -6.35 1.16 9.24
C PRO A 229 -7.56 0.76 10.10
N LEU A 230 -7.95 1.61 11.05
CA LEU A 230 -9.12 1.38 11.89
C LEU A 230 -10.41 1.41 11.05
N ARG A 231 -10.53 2.40 10.17
CA ARG A 231 -11.68 2.54 9.26
C ARG A 231 -11.73 1.42 8.23
N GLU A 232 -10.59 1.03 7.66
CA GLU A 232 -10.55 -0.12 6.76
C GLU A 232 -10.99 -1.41 7.49
N ALA A 233 -10.53 -1.62 8.72
CA ALA A 233 -10.97 -2.76 9.53
C ALA A 233 -12.49 -2.75 9.79
N GLU A 234 -13.11 -1.57 10.00
CA GLU A 234 -14.58 -1.44 10.11
C GLU A 234 -15.28 -1.87 8.82
N ILE A 235 -14.82 -1.35 7.68
CA ILE A 235 -15.41 -1.64 6.37
C ILE A 235 -15.33 -3.14 6.09
N LEU A 236 -14.14 -3.73 6.20
CA LEU A 236 -13.93 -5.15 5.94
C LEU A 236 -14.71 -6.05 6.90
N SER A 237 -14.88 -5.64 8.17
CA SER A 237 -15.66 -6.39 9.16
C SER A 237 -17.17 -6.23 8.99
N GLY A 238 -17.62 -5.12 8.38
CA GLY A 238 -19.03 -4.82 8.13
C GLY A 238 -19.57 -5.42 6.82
N LEU A 239 -18.68 -5.73 5.88
CA LEU A 239 -19.05 -6.35 4.61
C LEU A 239 -19.38 -7.84 4.78
N PRO A 240 -20.50 -8.33 4.19
CA PRO A 240 -20.70 -9.77 4.05
C PRO A 240 -19.60 -10.39 3.17
N PRO A 241 -19.22 -11.66 3.39
CA PRO A 241 -18.18 -12.30 2.59
C PRO A 241 -18.52 -12.32 1.09
N HIS A 242 -17.55 -11.95 0.25
CA HIS A 242 -17.65 -11.99 -1.21
C HIS A 242 -16.34 -12.56 -1.80
N PRO A 243 -16.39 -13.43 -2.83
CA PRO A 243 -15.20 -14.09 -3.36
C PRO A 243 -14.15 -13.15 -3.98
N ASN A 244 -14.54 -11.93 -4.36
CA ASN A 244 -13.69 -10.94 -5.03
C ASN A 244 -13.39 -9.70 -4.19
N VAL A 245 -13.64 -9.74 -2.88
CA VAL A 245 -13.29 -8.66 -1.94
C VAL A 245 -12.45 -9.24 -0.81
N MET A 246 -11.45 -8.50 -0.34
CA MET A 246 -10.69 -8.85 0.85
C MET A 246 -11.68 -9.20 1.97
N PRO A 247 -11.58 -10.39 2.61
CA PRO A 247 -12.48 -10.72 3.71
C PRO A 247 -12.15 -9.89 4.95
N ALA A 248 -13.01 -9.98 5.96
CA ALA A 248 -12.74 -9.42 7.27
C ALA A 248 -11.35 -9.83 7.79
N PRO A 249 -10.66 -8.96 8.55
CA PRO A 249 -9.35 -9.29 9.10
C PRO A 249 -9.38 -10.59 9.91
N LEU A 250 -8.30 -11.37 9.82
CA LEU A 250 -8.13 -12.60 10.59
C LEU A 250 -7.96 -12.31 12.09
N ALA A 251 -7.35 -11.17 12.42
CA ALA A 251 -7.22 -10.65 13.77
C ALA A 251 -6.90 -9.15 13.75
N LEU A 252 -7.20 -8.46 14.85
CA LEU A 252 -6.69 -7.12 15.14
C LEU A 252 -5.51 -7.21 16.11
N ILE A 253 -4.43 -6.50 15.82
CA ILE A 253 -3.28 -6.41 16.72
C ILE A 253 -3.44 -5.20 17.63
N THR A 254 -3.32 -5.42 18.93
CA THR A 254 -3.43 -4.36 19.92
C THR A 254 -2.26 -4.32 20.89
N VAL A 255 -2.07 -3.15 21.50
CA VAL A 255 -1.22 -2.95 22.68
C VAL A 255 -2.06 -2.38 23.81
N ALA A 256 -1.77 -2.82 25.03
CA ALA A 256 -2.49 -2.34 26.20
C ALA A 256 -2.29 -0.84 26.39
N ASN A 257 -3.36 -0.15 26.82
CA ASN A 257 -3.26 1.24 27.20
C ASN A 257 -2.62 1.35 28.60
N HIS A 258 -1.33 1.69 28.66
CA HIS A 258 -0.57 1.77 29.91
C HIS A 258 -0.47 3.17 30.50
N GLU A 259 -1.25 4.15 30.02
CA GLU A 259 -1.36 5.47 30.66
C GLU A 259 -2.01 5.33 32.04
N ILE A 260 -1.18 5.05 33.03
CA ILE A 260 -1.48 5.06 34.46
C ILE A 260 -0.88 6.36 35.01
N ASN A 261 -1.69 7.40 35.19
CA ASN A 261 -1.79 8.04 36.51
C ASN A 261 -2.93 9.06 36.63
N THR A 262 -3.62 8.92 37.76
CA THR A 262 -4.51 9.86 38.45
C THR A 262 -5.78 10.35 37.74
N ASP A 263 -6.88 9.84 38.26
CA ASP A 263 -8.25 10.35 38.20
C ASP A 263 -9.11 10.08 36.94
N ILE A 264 -10.11 9.21 37.20
CA ILE A 264 -11.43 9.11 36.54
C ILE A 264 -11.44 8.34 35.21
N VAL A 265 -11.94 7.09 35.32
CA VAL A 265 -12.27 6.11 34.28
C VAL A 265 -11.05 5.44 33.63
N ARG A 266 -10.71 4.25 34.15
CA ARG A 266 -9.97 3.23 33.40
C ARG A 266 -10.73 2.98 32.09
N SER A 267 -10.27 3.54 30.98
CA SER A 267 -10.75 3.13 29.67
C SER A 267 -10.22 1.72 29.44
N ASN A 268 -11.08 0.72 29.65
CA ASN A 268 -10.81 -0.71 29.42
C ASN A 268 -10.62 -1.06 27.93
N GLY A 269 -9.89 -0.24 27.16
CA GLY A 269 -9.67 -0.53 25.75
C GLY A 269 -8.20 -0.52 25.39
N ASP A 270 -7.89 -1.35 24.42
CA ASP A 270 -6.57 -1.44 23.83
C ASP A 270 -6.42 -0.40 22.72
N ARG A 271 -5.17 -0.09 22.38
CA ARG A 271 -4.85 0.73 21.22
C ARG A 271 -4.56 -0.17 20.02
N LEU A 272 -5.12 0.15 18.87
CA LEU A 272 -4.92 -0.62 17.63
C LEU A 272 -3.53 -0.33 17.06
N VAL A 273 -2.77 -1.39 16.79
CA VAL A 273 -1.50 -1.33 16.05
C VAL A 273 -1.72 -1.56 14.57
N GLY A 274 -2.61 -2.49 14.23
CA GLY A 274 -2.86 -2.90 12.87
C GLY A 274 -3.76 -4.13 12.81
N MET A 275 -3.79 -4.78 11.66
CA MET A 275 -4.63 -5.94 11.40
C MET A 275 -3.87 -7.03 10.66
N ILE A 276 -4.25 -8.28 10.93
CA ILE A 276 -3.82 -9.44 10.17
C ILE A 276 -4.82 -9.69 9.04
N LEU A 277 -4.33 -9.68 7.81
CA LEU A 277 -5.10 -9.97 6.60
C LEU A 277 -4.65 -11.31 5.99
N PRO A 278 -5.53 -12.01 5.26
CA PRO A 278 -5.13 -13.17 4.49
C PRO A 278 -4.00 -12.86 3.52
N PHE A 279 -3.09 -13.82 3.36
CA PHE A 279 -2.06 -13.75 2.35
C PHE A 279 -2.53 -14.44 1.05
N PHE A 280 -2.42 -13.74 -0.08
CA PHE A 280 -2.73 -14.27 -1.41
C PHE A 280 -1.47 -14.44 -2.25
N SER A 281 -1.21 -15.67 -2.71
CA SER A 281 0.05 -16.02 -3.39
C SER A 281 0.07 -15.72 -4.89
N GLY A 282 -1.04 -15.28 -5.48
CA GLY A 282 -1.13 -14.96 -6.90
C GLY A 282 -0.47 -13.63 -7.30
N GLY A 283 -0.13 -12.78 -6.33
CA GLY A 283 0.55 -11.52 -6.57
C GLY A 283 -0.37 -10.37 -7.01
N ASN A 284 0.23 -9.20 -7.27
CA ASN A 284 -0.48 -7.99 -7.65
C ASN A 284 -0.98 -8.04 -9.11
N ALA A 285 -2.22 -7.59 -9.34
CA ALA A 285 -2.84 -7.58 -10.66
C ALA A 285 -2.10 -6.71 -11.69
N THR A 286 -1.35 -5.69 -11.26
CA THR A 286 -0.50 -4.87 -12.15
C THR A 286 0.58 -5.69 -12.87
N TYR A 287 0.98 -6.86 -12.32
CA TYR A 287 1.97 -7.74 -12.95
C TYR A 287 1.36 -8.82 -13.85
N ILE A 288 0.04 -8.79 -14.06
CA ILE A 288 -0.62 -9.65 -15.04
C ILE A 288 -0.02 -9.35 -16.42
N GLN A 289 0.81 -10.27 -16.91
CA GLN A 289 1.55 -10.11 -18.16
C GLN A 289 0.64 -10.23 -19.39
N HIS A 290 1.13 -9.72 -20.53
CA HIS A 290 0.50 -9.73 -21.85
C HIS A 290 0.19 -11.12 -22.46
N PHE A 291 0.33 -12.22 -21.72
CA PHE A 291 0.16 -13.60 -22.20
C PHE A 291 -1.17 -14.25 -21.80
N LEU A 292 -2.08 -13.53 -21.13
CA LEU A 292 -3.40 -14.07 -20.81
C LEU A 292 -4.31 -14.15 -22.04
N SER A 293 -5.21 -15.14 -22.03
CA SER A 293 -6.31 -15.19 -22.98
C SER A 293 -7.30 -14.06 -22.69
N VAL A 294 -7.96 -13.57 -23.75
CA VAL A 294 -9.05 -12.58 -23.63
C VAL A 294 -10.14 -13.06 -22.67
N GLU A 295 -10.44 -14.36 -22.66
CA GLU A 295 -11.39 -14.97 -21.72
C GLU A 295 -10.97 -14.78 -20.25
N THR A 296 -9.69 -14.97 -19.94
CA THR A 296 -9.18 -14.78 -18.57
C THR A 296 -9.27 -13.32 -18.15
N GLU A 297 -9.00 -12.38 -19.06
CA GLU A 297 -9.08 -10.95 -18.78
C GLU A 297 -10.52 -10.48 -18.61
N LEU A 298 -11.45 -11.01 -19.41
CA LEU A 298 -12.88 -10.76 -19.25
C LEU A 298 -13.40 -11.29 -17.90
N ARG A 299 -12.95 -12.48 -17.48
CA ARG A 299 -13.22 -13.01 -16.15
C ARG A 299 -12.71 -12.08 -15.05
N TYR A 300 -11.47 -11.58 -15.15
CA TYR A 300 -10.95 -10.61 -14.17
C TYR A 300 -11.74 -9.30 -14.16
N CYS A 301 -12.12 -8.78 -15.33
CA CYS A 301 -12.99 -7.62 -15.41
C CYS A 301 -14.30 -7.85 -14.66
N PHE A 302 -14.94 -9.01 -14.88
CA PHE A 302 -16.15 -9.39 -14.15
C PHE A 302 -15.90 -9.47 -12.63
N GLU A 303 -14.86 -10.16 -12.21
CA GLU A 303 -14.49 -10.33 -10.79
C GLU A 303 -14.21 -8.99 -10.10
N PHE A 304 -13.49 -8.08 -10.76
CA PHE A 304 -13.24 -6.72 -10.28
C PHE A 304 -14.54 -5.97 -10.03
N VAL A 305 -15.39 -5.88 -11.05
CA VAL A 305 -16.61 -5.08 -10.97
C VAL A 305 -17.61 -5.73 -10.02
N SER A 306 -17.65 -7.07 -9.95
CA SER A 306 -18.48 -7.80 -8.98
C SER A 306 -18.09 -7.45 -7.54
N GLY A 307 -16.79 -7.37 -7.24
CA GLY A 307 -16.32 -6.92 -5.93
C GLY A 307 -16.71 -5.48 -5.61
N LEU A 308 -16.56 -4.56 -6.57
CA LEU A 308 -16.95 -3.15 -6.39
C LEU A 308 -18.46 -2.99 -6.18
N HIS A 309 -19.26 -3.67 -6.99
CA HIS A 309 -20.71 -3.71 -6.84
C HIS A 309 -21.11 -4.23 -5.45
N HIS A 310 -20.42 -5.26 -4.95
CA HIS A 310 -20.65 -5.78 -3.61
C HIS A 310 -20.38 -4.71 -2.53
N ILE A 311 -19.26 -3.98 -2.64
CA ILE A 311 -18.91 -2.89 -1.70
C ILE A 311 -20.00 -1.79 -1.72
N TYR A 312 -20.36 -1.29 -2.91
CA TYR A 312 -21.32 -0.20 -3.08
C TYR A 312 -22.74 -0.58 -2.65
N SER A 313 -23.19 -1.81 -2.97
CA SER A 313 -24.51 -2.29 -2.59
C SER A 313 -24.70 -2.45 -1.07
N HIS A 314 -23.61 -2.50 -0.30
CA HIS A 314 -23.62 -2.53 1.16
C HIS A 314 -23.34 -1.15 1.81
N GLY A 315 -23.38 -0.08 1.02
CA GLY A 315 -23.30 1.30 1.51
C GLY A 315 -21.90 1.84 1.74
N PHE A 316 -20.87 1.15 1.25
CA PHE A 316 -19.49 1.61 1.30
C PHE A 316 -19.04 2.15 -0.05
N VAL A 317 -18.10 3.09 -0.05
CA VAL A 317 -17.51 3.68 -1.26
C VAL A 317 -16.05 3.28 -1.32
N MET A 318 -15.58 2.82 -2.48
CA MET A 318 -14.17 2.56 -2.69
C MET A 318 -13.48 3.81 -3.24
N ASP A 319 -12.51 4.29 -2.46
CA ASP A 319 -11.87 5.58 -2.66
C ASP A 319 -10.62 5.51 -3.53
N ASP A 320 -10.04 4.34 -3.74
CA ASP A 320 -8.82 4.18 -4.55
C ASP A 320 -9.00 3.06 -5.58
N ILE A 321 -10.04 3.18 -6.41
CA ILE A 321 -10.32 2.21 -7.48
C ILE A 321 -9.16 2.24 -8.48
N SER A 322 -8.37 1.17 -8.46
CA SER A 322 -7.21 1.01 -9.32
C SER A 322 -6.76 -0.45 -9.46
N ARG A 323 -5.97 -0.77 -10.49
CA ARG A 323 -5.40 -2.12 -10.69
C ARG A 323 -4.41 -2.50 -9.59
N LYS A 324 -3.68 -1.53 -9.05
CA LYS A 324 -2.72 -1.75 -7.94
C LYS A 324 -3.42 -2.26 -6.67
N ASN A 325 -4.72 -1.96 -6.52
CA ASN A 325 -5.56 -2.33 -5.38
C ASN A 325 -6.39 -3.60 -5.68
N ALA A 326 -5.84 -4.46 -6.53
CA ALA A 326 -6.33 -5.81 -6.77
C ALA A 326 -5.17 -6.82 -6.78
N VAL A 327 -5.45 -8.02 -6.27
CA VAL A 327 -4.50 -9.14 -6.22
C VAL A 327 -5.16 -10.42 -6.71
N LEU A 328 -4.35 -11.39 -7.14
CA LEU A 328 -4.83 -12.72 -7.46
C LEU A 328 -4.73 -13.63 -6.22
N SER A 329 -5.79 -14.39 -5.95
CA SER A 329 -5.88 -15.27 -4.79
C SER A 329 -4.80 -16.36 -4.76
N ALA A 330 -4.38 -16.82 -5.93
CA ALA A 330 -3.38 -17.87 -6.17
C ALA A 330 -2.77 -17.66 -7.56
N PRO A 331 -1.68 -18.36 -7.92
CA PRO A 331 -1.20 -18.37 -9.30
C PRO A 331 -2.26 -18.95 -10.26
N PRO A 332 -2.36 -18.41 -11.50
CA PRO A 332 -3.24 -18.97 -12.52
C PRO A 332 -2.98 -20.47 -12.78
N PRO A 333 -4.00 -21.25 -13.20
CA PRO A 333 -5.33 -20.82 -13.64
C PRO A 333 -6.44 -20.93 -12.57
N LYS A 334 -6.13 -21.40 -11.35
CA LYS A 334 -7.12 -21.59 -10.27
C LYS A 334 -7.20 -20.38 -9.35
N ASP A 335 -7.04 -19.21 -9.93
CA ASP A 335 -6.99 -17.93 -9.26
C ASP A 335 -8.33 -17.20 -9.39
N ARG A 336 -8.49 -16.16 -8.58
CA ARG A 336 -9.58 -15.18 -8.64
C ARG A 336 -9.01 -13.83 -8.28
N MET A 337 -9.53 -12.77 -8.88
CA MET A 337 -9.15 -11.42 -8.52
C MET A 337 -9.90 -10.95 -7.28
N ILE A 338 -9.17 -10.31 -6.38
CA ILE A 338 -9.64 -9.84 -5.08
C ILE A 338 -9.30 -8.37 -4.95
N ILE A 339 -10.31 -7.55 -4.68
CA ILE A 339 -10.15 -6.13 -4.33
C ILE A 339 -9.58 -6.03 -2.94
N ILE A 340 -8.55 -5.21 -2.79
CA ILE A 340 -7.85 -4.93 -1.54
C ILE A 340 -7.75 -3.42 -1.33
N ASP A 341 -7.21 -3.02 -0.18
CA ASP A 341 -6.90 -1.62 0.14
C ASP A 341 -8.14 -0.71 0.13
N LEU A 342 -9.01 -0.93 1.11
CA LEU A 342 -10.25 -0.16 1.30
C LEU A 342 -10.04 1.05 2.22
N GLU A 343 -8.81 1.53 2.31
CA GLU A 343 -8.50 2.76 3.05
C GLU A 343 -9.17 3.97 2.39
N PRO A 344 -9.82 4.84 3.19
CA PRO A 344 -10.44 6.04 2.65
C PRO A 344 -9.37 7.05 2.24
N LEU A 345 -9.56 7.68 1.08
CA LEU A 345 -8.67 8.75 0.63
C LEU A 345 -9.35 10.11 0.78
N LYS A 346 -8.60 11.06 1.34
CA LYS A 346 -9.05 12.45 1.52
C LYS A 346 -9.20 13.21 0.20
N VAL A 347 -8.40 12.83 -0.79
CA VAL A 347 -8.32 13.46 -2.09
C VAL A 347 -8.71 12.42 -3.14
N TYR A 348 -9.50 12.84 -4.13
CA TYR A 348 -9.81 11.98 -5.25
C TYR A 348 -8.54 11.66 -6.05
N CYS A 349 -8.36 10.40 -6.44
CA CYS A 349 -7.32 10.01 -7.39
C CYS A 349 -7.83 9.00 -8.42
N ASN A 350 -7.21 9.01 -9.60
CA ASN A 350 -7.36 7.98 -10.62
C ASN A 350 -5.97 7.46 -11.01
N PRO A 351 -5.41 6.44 -10.33
CA PRO A 351 -4.06 5.96 -10.61
C PRO A 351 -3.89 5.33 -12.00
N ASP A 352 -4.97 4.83 -12.59
CA ASP A 352 -4.97 4.16 -13.90
C ASP A 352 -5.47 5.09 -15.03
N GLY A 353 -5.57 6.40 -14.81
CA GLY A 353 -6.03 7.31 -15.83
C GLY A 353 -5.97 8.78 -15.44
N ASP A 354 -6.56 9.62 -16.27
CA ASP A 354 -6.76 11.04 -15.96
C ASP A 354 -8.04 11.24 -15.13
N PRO A 355 -8.20 12.38 -14.45
CA PRO A 355 -9.39 12.64 -13.66
C PRO A 355 -10.65 12.83 -14.54
N PRO A 356 -11.84 12.42 -14.07
CA PRO A 356 -13.09 12.60 -14.77
C PRO A 356 -13.47 14.09 -14.87
N PRO A 357 -14.33 14.45 -15.83
CA PRO A 357 -14.80 15.82 -16.04
C PRO A 357 -15.32 16.54 -14.79
N GLU A 358 -15.94 15.82 -13.85
CA GLU A 358 -16.44 16.36 -12.58
C GLU A 358 -15.33 16.95 -11.70
N ILE A 359 -14.13 16.35 -11.70
CA ILE A 359 -12.98 16.82 -10.92
C ILE A 359 -12.50 18.16 -11.44
N SER A 360 -12.45 18.32 -12.77
CA SER A 360 -12.12 19.59 -13.42
C SER A 360 -13.30 20.59 -13.41
N GLY A 361 -14.42 20.24 -12.76
CA GLY A 361 -15.57 21.12 -12.57
C GLY A 361 -16.51 21.26 -13.78
N HIS A 362 -16.42 20.39 -14.80
CA HIS A 362 -17.30 20.46 -15.98
C HIS A 362 -18.75 20.09 -15.67
N TRP A 363 -18.95 19.24 -14.67
CA TRP A 363 -20.26 18.77 -14.25
C TRP A 363 -20.43 18.92 -12.76
N ILE A 364 -21.58 19.44 -12.36
CA ILE A 364 -21.98 19.63 -10.97
C ILE A 364 -23.19 18.75 -10.72
N ALA A 365 -23.09 17.84 -9.75
CA ALA A 365 -24.20 17.05 -9.25
C ALA A 365 -24.96 17.82 -8.15
N SER A 366 -26.28 17.72 -8.15
CA SER A 366 -27.14 18.30 -7.12
C SER A 366 -28.41 17.48 -6.95
N MET A 367 -29.01 17.55 -5.75
CA MET A 367 -30.33 16.99 -5.51
C MET A 367 -31.41 18.07 -5.71
N GLN A 368 -32.37 17.82 -6.60
CA GLN A 368 -33.53 18.68 -6.80
C GLN A 368 -34.79 17.84 -6.71
N GLY A 369 -35.70 18.18 -5.80
CA GLY A 369 -36.93 17.40 -5.59
C GLY A 369 -36.69 15.93 -5.24
N GLY A 370 -35.55 15.59 -4.61
CA GLY A 370 -35.18 14.20 -4.31
C GLY A 370 -34.62 13.40 -5.48
N GLN A 371 -34.41 14.03 -6.64
CA GLN A 371 -33.79 13.42 -7.82
C GLN A 371 -32.37 13.98 -8.02
N LEU A 372 -31.50 13.14 -8.60
CA LEU A 372 -30.15 13.52 -8.97
C LEU A 372 -30.16 14.30 -10.28
N HIS A 373 -29.62 15.53 -10.26
CA HIS A 373 -29.46 16.38 -11.42
C HIS A 373 -27.99 16.72 -11.64
N TYR A 374 -27.54 16.56 -12.88
CA TYR A 374 -26.26 17.08 -13.34
C TYR A 374 -26.46 18.37 -14.12
N THR A 375 -25.64 19.37 -13.85
CA THR A 375 -25.58 20.62 -14.61
C THR A 375 -24.19 20.79 -15.17
N HIS A 376 -24.10 21.13 -16.46
CA HIS A 376 -22.82 21.45 -17.09
C HIS A 376 -22.39 22.86 -16.66
N SER A 377 -21.10 23.02 -16.35
CA SER A 377 -20.53 24.28 -15.92
C SER A 377 -19.44 24.73 -16.88
N GLU A 378 -19.57 25.95 -17.38
CA GLU A 378 -18.52 26.64 -18.12
C GLU A 378 -17.41 27.17 -17.20
N VAL A 379 -17.73 27.37 -15.91
CA VAL A 379 -16.74 27.76 -14.90
C VAL A 379 -16.09 26.51 -14.34
N ARG A 380 -14.82 26.32 -14.68
CA ARG A 380 -14.01 25.17 -14.24
C ARG A 380 -13.37 25.48 -12.89
N THR A 381 -13.58 24.60 -11.93
CA THR A 381 -12.93 24.66 -10.61
C THR A 381 -12.46 23.26 -10.30
N ASN A 382 -11.20 23.13 -9.89
CA ASN A 382 -10.68 21.83 -9.46
C ASN A 382 -11.37 21.41 -8.16
N LYS A 383 -11.97 20.22 -8.15
CA LYS A 383 -12.73 19.63 -7.04
C LYS A 383 -12.05 18.38 -6.46
N GLU A 384 -10.79 18.13 -6.79
CA GLU A 384 -10.05 16.93 -6.34
C GLU A 384 -10.13 16.72 -4.81
N GLU A 385 -10.04 17.79 -4.04
CA GLU A 385 -10.09 17.76 -2.57
C GLU A 385 -11.52 17.78 -1.98
N THR A 386 -12.52 18.24 -2.74
CA THR A 386 -13.88 18.53 -2.20
C THR A 386 -14.96 17.61 -2.74
N ILE A 387 -14.77 17.02 -3.92
CA ILE A 387 -15.84 16.31 -4.64
C ILE A 387 -16.46 15.19 -3.82
N ARG A 388 -15.68 14.47 -3.01
CA ARG A 388 -16.21 13.36 -2.22
C ARG A 388 -17.15 13.83 -1.13
N ALA A 389 -16.79 14.91 -0.45
CA ALA A 389 -17.65 15.53 0.54
C ALA A 389 -18.92 16.08 -0.13
N GLU A 390 -18.80 16.69 -1.31
CA GLU A 390 -19.94 17.18 -2.09
C GLU A 390 -20.90 16.05 -2.50
N LEU A 391 -20.38 14.88 -2.87
CA LEU A 391 -21.16 13.74 -3.36
C LEU A 391 -21.63 12.77 -2.26
N ALA A 392 -21.21 12.95 -1.00
CA ALA A 392 -21.47 11.98 0.08
C ALA A 392 -22.95 11.65 0.29
N ALA A 393 -23.85 12.61 0.03
CA ALA A 393 -25.30 12.43 0.14
C ALA A 393 -25.98 12.00 -1.19
N MET A 394 -25.20 11.72 -2.23
CA MET A 394 -25.67 11.39 -3.59
C MET A 394 -25.04 10.07 -4.07
N PRO A 395 -25.50 8.89 -3.57
CA PRO A 395 -24.85 7.60 -3.83
C PRO A 395 -24.69 7.28 -5.31
N GLU A 396 -25.71 7.55 -6.13
CA GLU A 396 -25.63 7.32 -7.58
C GLU A 396 -24.57 8.21 -8.24
N ALA A 397 -24.42 9.47 -7.78
CA ALA A 397 -23.39 10.35 -8.31
C ALA A 397 -21.99 9.91 -7.91
N MET A 398 -21.83 9.44 -6.67
CA MET A 398 -20.60 8.85 -6.16
C MET A 398 -20.22 7.57 -6.94
N GLU A 399 -21.20 6.73 -7.25
CA GLU A 399 -21.00 5.53 -8.06
C GLU A 399 -20.58 5.89 -9.49
N ARG A 400 -21.25 6.84 -10.14
CA ARG A 400 -20.88 7.30 -11.50
C ARG A 400 -19.50 7.93 -11.56
N LEU A 401 -19.05 8.58 -10.48
CA LEU A 401 -17.67 9.05 -10.34
C LEU A 401 -16.70 7.86 -10.29
N GLY A 402 -16.97 6.86 -9.45
CA GLY A 402 -16.16 5.64 -9.34
C GLY A 402 -16.14 4.79 -10.61
N VAL A 403 -17.26 4.71 -11.34
CA VAL A 403 -17.38 3.99 -12.62
C VAL A 403 -16.42 4.54 -13.67
N PHE A 404 -16.04 5.81 -13.60
CA PHE A 404 -15.01 6.34 -14.49
C PHE A 404 -13.66 5.66 -14.25
N ASN A 405 -13.22 5.54 -12.99
CA ASN A 405 -12.01 4.78 -12.63
C ASN A 405 -12.14 3.31 -13.04
N VAL A 406 -13.33 2.72 -12.89
CA VAL A 406 -13.60 1.35 -13.38
C VAL A 406 -13.33 1.26 -14.87
N GLY A 407 -13.81 2.20 -15.67
CA GLY A 407 -13.54 2.23 -17.11
C GLY A 407 -12.04 2.28 -17.43
N CYS A 408 -11.27 3.09 -16.70
CA CYS A 408 -9.80 3.13 -16.82
C CYS A 408 -9.15 1.79 -16.48
N VAL A 409 -9.57 1.15 -15.37
CA VAL A 409 -9.05 -0.17 -14.97
C VAL A 409 -9.39 -1.24 -16.01
N LEU A 410 -10.64 -1.30 -16.49
CA LEU A 410 -11.08 -2.26 -17.50
C LEU A 410 -10.32 -2.09 -18.81
N SER A 411 -10.12 -0.83 -19.24
CA SER A 411 -9.31 -0.47 -20.41
C SER A 411 -7.91 -1.09 -20.33
N GLN A 412 -7.25 -0.92 -19.19
CA GLN A 412 -5.89 -1.42 -18.99
C GLN A 412 -5.82 -2.95 -18.80
N LEU A 413 -6.81 -3.57 -18.16
CA LEU A 413 -6.88 -5.03 -18.03
C LEU A 413 -7.08 -5.72 -19.38
N LEU A 414 -7.94 -5.15 -20.24
CA LEU A 414 -8.25 -5.71 -21.56
C LEU A 414 -7.30 -5.24 -22.66
N GLN A 415 -6.49 -4.21 -22.40
CA GLN A 415 -5.72 -3.48 -23.41
C GLN A 415 -6.62 -3.00 -24.55
N CYS A 416 -7.78 -2.42 -24.20
CA CYS A 416 -8.72 -1.87 -25.16
C CYS A 416 -8.70 -0.34 -25.13
N SER A 417 -8.73 0.29 -26.30
CA SER A 417 -8.58 1.74 -26.40
C SER A 417 -9.83 2.50 -25.97
N VAL A 418 -9.61 3.57 -25.21
CA VAL A 418 -10.65 4.52 -24.80
C VAL A 418 -10.28 5.93 -25.24
N GLU A 419 -11.28 6.71 -25.66
CA GLU A 419 -11.11 8.08 -26.14
C GLU A 419 -11.69 9.10 -25.17
N PHE A 420 -10.93 10.15 -24.87
CA PHE A 420 -11.34 11.24 -23.98
C PHE A 420 -11.27 12.60 -24.70
N PRO A 421 -12.31 13.00 -25.45
CA PRO A 421 -12.29 14.19 -26.32
C PRO A 421 -12.14 15.54 -25.60
N TRP A 422 -12.33 15.59 -24.29
CA TRP A 422 -12.24 16.82 -23.50
C TRP A 422 -10.86 17.03 -22.87
N MET A 423 -9.95 16.06 -23.00
CA MET A 423 -8.63 16.14 -22.39
C MET A 423 -7.64 16.81 -23.34
N GLU A 424 -6.80 17.69 -22.80
CA GLU A 424 -5.78 18.39 -23.58
C GLU A 424 -4.48 17.58 -23.70
N ARG A 425 -4.23 16.66 -22.75
CA ARG A 425 -3.09 15.75 -22.68
C ARG A 425 -3.51 14.45 -21.99
N CYS A 426 -2.88 13.35 -22.34
CA CYS A 426 -2.98 12.06 -21.66
C CYS A 426 -1.58 11.44 -21.62
N ASN A 427 -1.28 10.75 -20.53
CA ASN A 427 0.05 10.19 -20.26
C ASN A 427 0.12 8.65 -20.43
N TYR A 428 -0.93 8.01 -20.95
CA TYR A 428 -1.05 6.55 -21.00
C TYR A 428 -1.19 6.04 -22.44
N ASP A 429 -0.49 4.95 -22.76
CA ASP A 429 -0.41 4.40 -24.12
C ASP A 429 -1.75 3.80 -24.62
N GLU A 430 -2.59 3.29 -23.73
CA GLU A 430 -3.91 2.72 -24.09
C GLU A 430 -5.06 3.75 -24.01
N ILE A 431 -4.77 4.99 -23.63
CA ILE A 431 -5.74 6.07 -23.53
C ILE A 431 -5.49 7.09 -24.64
N HIS A 432 -6.48 7.27 -25.52
CA HIS A 432 -6.39 8.19 -26.64
C HIS A 432 -7.11 9.50 -26.32
N ILE A 433 -6.52 10.60 -26.75
CA ILE A 433 -7.20 11.89 -26.79
C ILE A 433 -7.92 11.97 -28.13
N ALA A 434 -9.19 12.38 -28.13
CA ALA A 434 -9.84 12.79 -29.37
C ALA A 434 -9.66 14.30 -29.55
N GLY A 435 -8.77 14.70 -30.45
CA GLY A 435 -8.56 16.10 -30.83
C GLY A 435 -8.26 16.23 -32.32
N PRO A 436 -8.37 17.42 -32.93
CA PRO A 436 -8.18 17.63 -34.37
C PRO A 436 -6.76 17.33 -34.87
N ARG A 437 -5.85 16.89 -33.99
CA ARG A 437 -4.48 16.46 -34.28
C ARG A 437 -4.16 15.17 -33.53
N LEU A 438 -4.74 14.03 -33.91
CA LEU A 438 -4.23 12.74 -33.44
C LEU A 438 -4.14 11.68 -34.54
N HIS A 439 -3.11 10.84 -34.38
CA HIS A 439 -2.76 9.70 -35.21
C HIS A 439 -3.88 8.66 -35.15
N ALA A 440 -4.21 8.04 -36.29
CA ALA A 440 -5.21 6.97 -36.33
C ALA A 440 -4.77 5.82 -35.40
N HIS A 441 -5.54 5.55 -34.34
CA HIS A 441 -5.33 4.35 -33.51
C HIS A 441 -5.51 3.12 -34.40
N THR A 442 -4.50 2.27 -34.44
CA THR A 442 -4.58 0.98 -35.11
C THR A 442 -4.74 -0.08 -34.02
N PRO A 443 -5.93 -0.72 -33.89
CA PRO A 443 -6.17 -1.72 -32.86
C PRO A 443 -5.16 -2.85 -32.93
N ALA A 444 -4.65 -3.28 -31.77
CA ALA A 444 -3.86 -4.49 -31.69
C ALA A 444 -4.73 -5.71 -32.03
N GLU A 445 -4.12 -6.80 -32.52
CA GLU A 445 -4.83 -8.05 -32.87
C GLU A 445 -5.69 -8.57 -31.70
N LYS A 446 -5.22 -8.39 -30.47
CA LYS A 446 -5.92 -8.74 -29.26
C LYS A 446 -7.19 -7.91 -29.03
N GLU A 447 -7.13 -6.60 -29.26
CA GLU A 447 -8.29 -5.70 -29.13
C GLU A 447 -9.41 -6.06 -30.13
N LEU A 448 -9.04 -6.57 -31.30
CA LEU A 448 -10.00 -7.07 -32.30
C LEU A 448 -10.77 -8.30 -31.82
N ARG A 449 -10.20 -9.09 -30.91
CA ARG A 449 -10.84 -10.30 -30.33
C ARG A 449 -11.79 -9.99 -29.17
N ILE A 450 -11.77 -8.77 -28.64
CA ILE A 450 -12.68 -8.34 -27.57
C ILE A 450 -14.08 -8.12 -28.16
N PRO A 451 -15.15 -8.65 -27.53
CA PRO A 451 -16.52 -8.41 -27.97
C PRO A 451 -16.85 -6.92 -28.07
N SER A 452 -17.57 -6.51 -29.12
CA SER A 452 -17.97 -5.11 -29.32
C SER A 452 -18.76 -4.55 -28.14
N ALA A 453 -19.69 -5.35 -27.59
CA ALA A 453 -20.47 -4.98 -26.43
C ALA A 453 -19.61 -4.64 -25.20
N VAL A 454 -18.47 -5.31 -25.01
CA VAL A 454 -17.53 -5.02 -23.93
C VAL A 454 -16.74 -3.75 -24.22
N LYS A 455 -16.26 -3.56 -25.45
CA LYS A 455 -15.58 -2.30 -25.84
C LYS A 455 -16.49 -1.09 -25.67
N ASP A 456 -17.74 -1.21 -26.06
CA ASP A 456 -18.73 -0.14 -25.89
C ASP A 456 -19.05 0.09 -24.41
N LEU A 457 -19.12 -0.97 -23.60
CA LEU A 457 -19.27 -0.84 -22.14
C LEU A 457 -18.12 -0.05 -21.52
N VAL A 458 -16.86 -0.38 -21.83
CA VAL A 458 -15.68 0.33 -21.32
C VAL A 458 -15.71 1.80 -21.72
N ARG A 459 -16.04 2.10 -22.99
CA ARG A 459 -16.19 3.50 -23.46
C ARG A 459 -17.28 4.25 -22.70
N ARG A 460 -18.44 3.62 -22.45
CA ARG A 460 -19.52 4.26 -21.67
C ARG A 460 -19.11 4.50 -20.22
N CYS A 461 -18.35 3.61 -19.59
CA CYS A 461 -17.83 3.85 -18.23
C CYS A 461 -16.99 5.14 -18.17
N CYS A 462 -16.23 5.39 -19.24
CA CYS A 462 -15.41 6.57 -19.42
C CYS A 462 -16.14 7.74 -20.11
N ALA A 463 -17.47 7.81 -20.10
CA ALA A 463 -18.19 8.88 -20.81
C ALA A 463 -17.96 10.27 -20.19
N TYR A 464 -17.95 11.30 -21.06
CA TYR A 464 -17.82 12.71 -20.64
C TYR A 464 -18.97 13.15 -19.73
N ASN A 465 -20.20 12.82 -20.12
CA ASN A 465 -21.41 13.12 -19.37
C ASN A 465 -21.65 11.98 -18.37
N PRO A 466 -21.68 12.25 -17.05
CA PRO A 466 -21.80 11.21 -16.02
C PRO A 466 -23.07 10.37 -16.14
N ARG A 467 -24.13 10.91 -16.75
CA ARG A 467 -25.41 10.21 -16.97
C ARG A 467 -25.31 9.07 -17.97
N ASP A 468 -24.34 9.13 -18.88
CA ASP A 468 -24.16 8.13 -19.93
C ASP A 468 -23.35 6.92 -19.43
N ARG A 469 -22.75 7.04 -18.23
CA ARG A 469 -22.04 5.96 -17.56
C ARG A 469 -23.04 4.94 -17.03
N PRO A 470 -22.81 3.63 -17.18
CA PRO A 470 -23.63 2.61 -16.53
C PRO A 470 -23.42 2.64 -15.01
N LEU A 471 -24.34 2.03 -14.27
CA LEU A 471 -24.10 1.66 -12.87
C LEU A 471 -23.36 0.32 -12.79
N LEU A 472 -22.68 0.05 -11.67
CA LEU A 472 -21.88 -1.15 -11.45
C LEU A 472 -22.69 -2.43 -11.70
N LYS A 473 -23.96 -2.46 -11.29
CA LYS A 473 -24.86 -3.60 -11.55
C LYS A 473 -24.98 -3.92 -13.04
N GLU A 474 -25.17 -2.90 -13.89
CA GLU A 474 -25.28 -3.08 -15.34
C GLU A 474 -23.95 -3.58 -15.93
N ILE A 475 -22.82 -3.06 -15.44
CA ILE A 475 -21.49 -3.51 -15.87
C ILE A 475 -21.29 -4.99 -15.55
N VAL A 476 -21.65 -5.42 -14.33
CA VAL A 476 -21.60 -6.84 -13.91
C VAL A 476 -22.48 -7.71 -14.81
N GLU A 477 -23.71 -7.29 -15.10
CA GLU A 477 -24.65 -8.05 -15.93
C GLU A 477 -24.15 -8.24 -17.38
N VAL A 478 -23.45 -7.26 -17.93
CA VAL A 478 -22.82 -7.38 -19.26
C VAL A 478 -21.60 -8.29 -19.19
N LEU A 479 -20.67 -8.07 -18.26
CA LEU A 479 -19.42 -8.82 -18.17
C LEU A 479 -19.66 -10.30 -17.84
N LYS A 480 -20.67 -10.61 -17.04
CA LYS A 480 -21.05 -11.99 -16.67
C LYS A 480 -21.35 -12.89 -17.87
N GLN A 481 -21.74 -12.32 -19.01
CA GLN A 481 -22.03 -13.08 -20.24
C GLN A 481 -20.76 -13.62 -20.90
N TRP A 482 -19.59 -13.15 -20.47
CA TRP A 482 -18.29 -13.41 -21.09
C TRP A 482 -17.24 -13.97 -20.10
N ALA A 483 -17.65 -14.24 -18.85
CA ALA A 483 -16.79 -14.59 -17.72
C ALA A 483 -16.94 -16.04 -17.25
#